data_AF-A0A6N3EB53-F1
#
_entry.id   AF-A0A6N3EB53-F1
#
_cell.length_a   1.000
_cell.length_b   1.000
_cell.length_c   1.000
_cell.angle_alpha   90.00
_cell.angle_beta   90.00
_cell.angle_gamma   90.00
#
_symmetry.space_group_name_H-M   'P 1'
#
loop_
_entity.id
_entity.type
_entity.pdbx_description
1 polymer ?
#
loop_
_entity_poly.entity_id
_entity_poly.type
_entity_poly.pdbx_seq_one_letter_code
_entity_poly.pdbx_strand_id
1 'polypeptide(L)'
;MNILTFDIEEWFHLLDNDSTRSEEQWKGFEVRIYENMERIFRILEETDTKATFFVIGWIAKTYPDIVRQIASKYQVGSHTMNHQLVWQQSREAFKEDVSSSIKLLEDITGQKVEAFRAPGFSIRESEGWAFEILHELGIRMDSSVFPVFLRCLAGWNITE
;
A
#
# COMPACT_ATOMS: atom_id res chain seq x y z
N MET A 1 -8.15 -11.67 -11.69
CA MET A 1 -7.06 -10.71 -11.41
C MET A 1 -7.42 -9.41 -12.10
N ASN A 2 -7.55 -8.30 -11.36
CA ASN A 2 -7.66 -6.98 -11.98
C ASN A 2 -6.25 -6.53 -12.37
N ILE A 3 -6.06 -6.00 -13.58
CA ILE A 3 -4.73 -5.59 -14.07
C ILE A 3 -4.46 -4.13 -13.72
N LEU A 4 -5.50 -3.29 -13.70
CA LEU A 4 -5.39 -1.90 -13.28
C LEU A 4 -5.37 -1.83 -11.75
N THR A 5 -4.32 -1.24 -11.20
CA THR A 5 -4.14 -1.10 -9.75
C THR A 5 -3.68 0.30 -9.38
N PHE A 6 -4.06 0.73 -8.18
CA PHE A 6 -3.65 2.02 -7.62
C PHE A 6 -3.04 1.82 -6.24
N ASP A 7 -1.93 2.48 -5.97
CA ASP A 7 -1.39 2.61 -4.62
C ASP A 7 -1.93 3.93 -4.06
N ILE A 8 -2.71 3.82 -2.98
CA ILE A 8 -3.39 4.96 -2.39
C ILE A 8 -2.51 5.56 -1.30
N GLU A 9 -1.82 6.61 -1.73
CA GLU A 9 -0.88 7.39 -0.97
C GLU A 9 -1.20 8.88 -1.12
N GLU A 10 -0.77 9.68 -0.16
CA GLU A 10 -0.74 11.13 -0.31
C GLU A 10 0.62 11.56 -0.85
N TRP A 11 0.68 12.76 -1.43
CA TRP A 11 1.90 13.29 -2.06
C TRP A 11 3.09 13.44 -1.08
N PHE A 12 2.81 13.44 0.22
CA PHE A 12 3.80 13.49 1.28
C PHE A 12 4.21 12.11 1.82
N HIS A 13 3.68 10.99 1.33
CA HIS A 13 4.20 9.65 1.68
C HIS A 13 5.46 9.32 0.87
N LEU A 14 6.45 10.22 0.92
CA LEU A 14 7.71 10.05 0.21
C LEU A 14 8.62 9.12 1.00
N LEU A 15 9.04 8.04 0.33
CA LEU A 15 10.11 7.17 0.79
C LEU A 15 11.43 7.94 0.83
N ASP A 16 12.29 7.60 1.80
CA ASP A 16 13.64 8.18 1.97
C ASP A 16 13.69 9.71 2.09
N ASN A 17 12.72 10.29 2.79
CA ASN A 17 12.70 11.72 3.12
C ASN A 17 12.43 11.94 4.62
N ASP A 18 13.40 12.52 5.33
CA ASP A 18 13.32 12.78 6.77
C ASP A 18 12.15 13.68 7.17
N SER A 19 11.74 14.61 6.29
CA SER A 19 10.64 15.54 6.56
C SER A 19 9.26 14.89 6.51
N THR A 20 9.18 13.65 6.01
CA THR A 20 7.93 12.91 5.80
C THR A 20 8.00 11.50 6.37
N ARG A 21 8.87 11.26 7.35
CA ARG A 21 9.15 9.92 7.88
C ARG A 21 8.10 9.42 8.87
N SER A 22 7.30 10.31 9.46
CA SER A 22 6.37 9.99 10.54
C SER A 22 4.98 10.58 10.37
N GLU A 23 3.98 9.91 10.96
CA GLU A 23 2.58 10.37 11.00
C GLU A 23 2.40 11.78 11.58
N GLU A 24 3.28 12.18 12.51
CA GLU A 24 3.20 13.51 13.12
C GLU A 24 3.54 14.62 12.11
N GLN A 25 4.49 14.37 11.21
CA GLN A 25 4.86 15.30 10.15
C GLN A 25 3.76 15.38 9.08
N TRP A 26 3.09 14.26 8.79
CA TRP A 26 2.03 14.20 7.76
C TRP A 26 0.86 15.13 8.03
N LYS A 27 0.50 15.37 9.30
CA LYS A 27 -0.62 16.23 9.69
C LYS A 27 -0.48 17.69 9.27
N GLY A 28 0.73 18.14 8.95
CA GLY A 28 1.02 19.53 8.57
C GLY A 28 0.88 19.81 7.07
N PHE A 29 0.70 18.79 6.24
CA PHE A 29 0.66 18.93 4.79
C PHE A 29 -0.75 19.07 4.24
N GLU A 30 -0.85 19.71 3.08
CA GLU A 30 -2.11 19.84 2.33
C GLU A 30 -2.65 18.45 1.94
N VAL A 31 -3.95 18.24 2.11
CA VAL A 31 -4.65 17.00 1.73
C VAL A 31 -5.15 17.12 0.30
N ARG A 32 -4.85 16.13 -0.55
CA ARG A 32 -5.24 16.10 -1.97
C ARG A 32 -5.98 14.84 -2.38
N ILE A 33 -6.08 13.85 -1.50
CA ILE A 33 -6.65 12.55 -1.80
C ILE A 33 -8.10 12.63 -2.31
N TYR A 34 -8.93 13.52 -1.77
CA TYR A 34 -10.33 13.65 -2.18
C TYR A 34 -10.50 14.02 -3.65
N GLU A 35 -9.83 15.08 -4.10
CA GLU A 35 -9.91 15.56 -5.49
C GLU A 35 -9.36 14.51 -6.47
N ASN A 36 -8.27 13.84 -6.10
CA ASN A 36 -7.65 12.83 -6.94
C ASN A 36 -8.50 11.55 -7.03
N MET A 37 -9.06 11.10 -5.90
CA MET A 37 -9.93 9.92 -5.86
C MET A 37 -11.24 10.14 -6.62
N GLU A 38 -11.84 11.33 -6.53
CA GLU A 38 -13.04 11.67 -7.30
C GLU A 38 -12.78 11.53 -8.81
N ARG A 39 -11.64 12.02 -9.29
CA ARG A 39 -11.24 11.89 -10.70
C ARG A 39 -11.06 10.43 -11.11
N ILE A 40 -10.39 9.63 -10.28
CA ILE A 40 -10.18 8.20 -10.53
C ILE A 40 -11.53 7.47 -10.59
N PHE A 41 -12.40 7.67 -9.60
CA PHE A 41 -13.70 7.01 -9.57
C PHE A 41 -14.56 7.37 -10.77
N ARG A 42 -14.62 8.65 -11.15
CA ARG A 42 -15.35 9.09 -12.34
C ARG A 42 -14.89 8.33 -13.59
N ILE A 43 -13.58 8.22 -13.82
CA ILE A 43 -13.03 7.53 -14.99
C ILE A 43 -13.35 6.03 -14.94
N LEU A 44 -13.19 5.39 -13.78
CA LEU A 44 -13.50 3.96 -13.62
C LEU A 44 -14.99 3.66 -13.81
N GLU A 45 -15.87 4.55 -13.36
CA GLU A 45 -17.32 4.44 -13.55
C GLU A 45 -17.73 4.64 -15.01
N GLU A 46 -17.20 5.68 -15.66
CA GLU A 46 -17.47 5.97 -17.09
C GLU A 46 -17.01 4.84 -18.01
N THR A 47 -15.98 4.09 -17.62
CA THR A 47 -15.39 3.01 -18.41
C THR A 47 -15.81 1.60 -17.95
N ASP A 48 -16.58 1.49 -16.88
CA ASP A 48 -16.90 0.23 -16.17
C ASP A 48 -15.67 -0.67 -15.91
N THR A 49 -14.55 -0.04 -15.57
CA THR A 49 -13.27 -0.74 -15.38
C THR A 49 -13.14 -1.27 -13.95
N LYS A 50 -12.82 -2.55 -13.80
CA LYS A 50 -12.45 -3.15 -12.51
C LYS A 50 -11.02 -2.80 -12.14
N ALA A 51 -10.79 -2.47 -10.86
CA ALA A 51 -9.48 -2.11 -10.33
C ALA A 51 -9.27 -2.67 -8.91
N THR A 52 -8.00 -2.71 -8.50
CA THR A 52 -7.58 -3.03 -7.12
C THR A 52 -6.81 -1.85 -6.53
N PHE A 53 -7.12 -1.50 -5.30
CA PHE A 53 -6.56 -0.35 -4.60
C PHE A 53 -5.77 -0.84 -3.39
N PHE A 54 -4.45 -0.65 -3.38
CA PHE A 54 -3.61 -0.95 -2.24
C PHE A 54 -3.55 0.28 -1.34
N VAL A 55 -4.08 0.18 -0.12
CA VAL A 55 -4.29 1.33 0.76
C VAL A 55 -3.34 1.27 1.95
N ILE A 56 -2.68 2.40 2.23
CA ILE A 56 -1.87 2.57 3.44
C ILE A 56 -2.83 2.67 4.66
N GLY A 57 -2.52 1.98 5.75
CA GLY A 57 -3.34 1.99 6.96
C GLY A 57 -3.56 3.38 7.55
N TRP A 58 -2.58 4.27 7.46
CA TRP A 58 -2.74 5.68 7.84
C TRP A 58 -3.85 6.39 7.04
N ILE A 59 -3.92 6.17 5.72
CA ILE A 59 -5.02 6.68 4.88
C ILE A 59 -6.34 6.07 5.34
N ALA A 60 -6.37 4.76 5.59
CA ALA A 60 -7.58 4.08 6.03
C ALA A 60 -8.10 4.62 7.38
N LYS A 61 -7.19 4.95 8.30
CA LYS A 61 -7.52 5.56 9.59
C LYS A 61 -7.99 7.01 9.46
N THR A 62 -7.36 7.78 8.58
CA THR A 62 -7.58 9.23 8.47
C THR A 62 -8.76 9.57 7.57
N TYR A 63 -8.95 8.83 6.47
CA TYR A 63 -10.00 9.03 5.46
C TYR A 63 -10.79 7.73 5.21
N PRO A 64 -11.43 7.14 6.24
CA PRO A 64 -12.09 5.84 6.12
C PRO A 64 -13.28 5.84 5.15
N ASP A 65 -13.84 7.02 4.85
CA ASP A 65 -14.90 7.21 3.86
C ASP A 65 -14.44 6.90 2.44
N ILE A 66 -13.20 7.27 2.09
CA ILE A 66 -12.59 6.91 0.80
C ILE A 66 -12.47 5.40 0.69
N VAL A 67 -12.00 4.73 1.74
CA VAL A 67 -11.86 3.26 1.75
C VAL A 67 -13.21 2.56 1.60
N ARG A 68 -14.25 3.05 2.27
CA ARG A 68 -15.62 2.54 2.08
C ARG A 68 -16.11 2.75 0.65
N GLN A 69 -15.82 3.89 0.05
CA GLN A 69 -16.18 4.17 -1.34
C GLN A 69 -15.47 3.22 -2.31
N ILE A 70 -14.17 2.97 -2.11
CA ILE A 70 -13.42 1.97 -2.88
C ILE A 70 -14.11 0.59 -2.76
N ALA A 71 -14.33 0.13 -1.54
CA ALA A 71 -14.86 -1.22 -1.26
C ALA A 71 -16.29 -1.45 -1.78
N SER A 72 -17.04 -0.39 -2.07
CA SER A 72 -18.38 -0.51 -2.64
C SER A 72 -18.41 -1.14 -4.04
N LYS A 73 -17.32 -1.03 -4.81
CA LYS A 73 -17.26 -1.49 -6.21
C LYS A 73 -15.92 -2.13 -6.61
N TYR A 74 -14.84 -1.84 -5.90
CA TYR A 74 -13.48 -2.24 -6.25
C TYR A 74 -12.83 -3.08 -5.15
N GLN A 75 -11.77 -3.80 -5.50
CA GLN A 75 -11.03 -4.61 -4.54
C GLN A 75 -10.09 -3.74 -3.70
N VAL A 76 -10.07 -3.98 -2.40
CA VAL A 76 -9.11 -3.36 -1.47
C VAL A 76 -7.98 -4.34 -1.15
N GLY A 77 -6.75 -3.85 -1.21
CA GLY A 77 -5.53 -4.54 -0.78
C GLY A 77 -4.78 -3.71 0.27
N SER A 78 -3.89 -4.36 1.01
CA SER A 78 -3.03 -3.69 1.98
C SER A 78 -1.75 -3.14 1.33
N HIS A 79 -1.37 -1.93 1.73
CA HIS A 79 -0.08 -1.31 1.40
C HIS A 79 0.72 -0.94 2.66
N THR A 80 0.72 -1.82 3.67
CA THR A 80 1.25 -1.60 5.04
C THR A 80 0.44 -0.56 5.84
N MET A 81 0.81 -0.31 7.11
CA MET A 81 0.21 0.76 7.94
C MET A 81 0.79 2.12 7.61
N ASN A 82 2.12 2.23 7.52
CA ASN A 82 2.84 3.50 7.51
C ASN A 82 3.86 3.63 6.38
N HIS A 83 3.64 2.90 5.28
CA HIS A 83 4.43 2.99 4.04
C HIS A 83 5.94 2.74 4.27
N GLN A 84 6.28 1.80 5.16
CA GLN A 84 7.67 1.49 5.48
C GLN A 84 8.24 0.45 4.53
N LEU A 85 9.52 0.63 4.15
CA LEU A 85 10.25 -0.31 3.29
C LEU A 85 10.48 -1.63 4.01
N VAL A 86 10.22 -2.77 3.35
CA VAL A 86 10.31 -4.10 3.97
C VAL A 86 11.72 -4.40 4.48
N TRP A 87 12.76 -4.03 3.73
CA TRP A 87 14.15 -4.21 4.15
C TRP A 87 14.59 -3.35 5.36
N GLN A 88 13.78 -2.37 5.78
CA GLN A 88 14.03 -1.58 6.99
C GLN A 88 13.33 -2.16 8.22
N GLN A 89 12.57 -3.26 8.07
CA GLN A 89 11.79 -3.88 9.14
C GLN A 89 12.39 -5.23 9.56
N SER A 90 12.19 -5.59 10.83
CA SER A 90 12.36 -6.97 11.26
C SER A 90 11.16 -7.81 10.82
N ARG A 91 11.30 -9.14 10.87
CA ARG A 91 10.21 -10.08 10.57
C ARG A 91 8.97 -9.79 11.42
N GLU A 92 9.16 -9.56 12.72
CA GLU A 92 8.11 -9.28 13.69
C GLU A 92 7.45 -7.91 13.44
N ALA A 93 8.26 -6.88 13.15
CA ALA A 93 7.75 -5.55 12.83
C ALA A 93 6.89 -5.56 11.57
N PHE A 94 7.35 -6.23 10.51
CA PHE A 94 6.59 -6.38 9.27
C PHE A 94 5.28 -7.15 9.48
N LYS A 95 5.30 -8.22 10.28
CA LYS A 95 4.09 -8.98 10.62
C LYS A 95 3.07 -8.12 11.35
N GLU A 96 3.49 -7.36 12.35
CA GLU A 96 2.62 -6.45 13.10
C GLU A 96 2.05 -5.35 12.19
N ASP A 97 2.92 -4.73 11.39
CA ASP A 97 2.57 -3.69 10.41
C ASP A 97 1.48 -4.17 9.44
N VAL A 98 1.74 -5.28 8.73
CA VAL A 98 0.78 -5.80 7.74
C VAL A 98 -0.49 -6.32 8.41
N SER A 99 -0.40 -7.02 9.55
CA SER A 99 -1.57 -7.57 10.22
C SER A 99 -2.51 -6.46 10.76
N SER A 100 -1.94 -5.37 11.28
CA SER A 100 -2.70 -4.20 11.70
C SER A 100 -3.39 -3.50 10.52
N SER A 101 -2.70 -3.41 9.37
CA SER A 101 -3.25 -2.84 8.14
C SER A 101 -4.41 -3.68 7.60
N ILE A 102 -4.23 -5.00 7.51
CA ILE A 102 -5.29 -5.95 7.12
C ILE A 102 -6.50 -5.77 8.02
N LYS A 103 -6.32 -5.88 9.34
CA LYS A 103 -7.42 -5.80 10.30
C LYS A 103 -8.21 -4.49 10.16
N LEU A 104 -7.52 -3.35 10.09
CA LEU A 104 -8.17 -2.04 9.93
C LEU A 104 -8.99 -1.95 8.65
N LEU A 105 -8.44 -2.43 7.53
CA LEU A 105 -9.13 -2.43 6.24
C LEU A 105 -10.33 -3.39 6.25
N GLU A 106 -10.20 -4.57 6.84
CA GLU A 106 -11.32 -5.51 7.02
C GLU A 106 -12.42 -4.93 7.91
N ASP A 107 -12.06 -4.26 9.01
CA ASP A 107 -12.99 -3.59 9.92
C ASP A 107 -13.78 -2.46 9.22
N ILE A 108 -13.14 -1.71 8.32
CA ILE A 108 -13.78 -0.61 7.58
C ILE A 108 -14.67 -1.12 6.45
N THR A 109 -14.22 -2.15 5.75
CA THR A 109 -14.84 -2.61 4.49
C THR A 109 -15.84 -3.75 4.70
N GLY A 110 -15.73 -4.50 5.80
CA GLY A 110 -16.47 -5.75 6.02
C GLY A 110 -16.09 -6.87 5.06
N GLN A 111 -14.99 -6.72 4.31
CA GLN A 111 -14.50 -7.66 3.30
C GLN A 111 -13.12 -8.17 3.70
N LYS A 112 -12.79 -9.40 3.29
CA LYS A 112 -11.44 -9.94 3.52
C LYS A 112 -10.41 -9.23 2.66
N VAL A 113 -9.23 -8.97 3.23
CA VAL A 113 -8.10 -8.38 2.51
C VAL A 113 -7.12 -9.49 2.13
N GLU A 114 -7.11 -9.86 0.84
CA GLU A 114 -6.28 -10.97 0.32
C GLU A 114 -5.19 -10.49 -0.65
N ALA A 115 -5.08 -9.18 -0.89
CA ALA A 115 -4.12 -8.57 -1.80
C ALA A 115 -3.13 -7.68 -1.04
N PHE A 116 -1.85 -7.74 -1.41
CA PHE A 116 -0.79 -6.92 -0.83
C PHE A 116 0.15 -6.36 -1.91
N ARG A 117 0.68 -5.16 -1.64
CA ARG A 117 1.85 -4.62 -2.33
C ARG A 117 2.79 -3.98 -1.31
N ALA A 118 4.08 -4.24 -1.44
CA ALA A 118 5.11 -3.62 -0.61
C ALA A 118 5.38 -2.16 -1.05
N PRO A 119 5.45 -1.20 -0.13
CA PRO A 119 5.94 0.16 -0.40
C PRO A 119 7.27 0.13 -1.14
N GLY A 120 7.38 0.88 -2.23
CA GLY A 120 8.62 0.97 -3.02
C GLY A 120 9.09 -0.34 -3.67
N PHE A 121 8.20 -1.34 -3.82
CA PHE A 121 8.56 -2.68 -4.34
C PHE A 121 9.71 -3.32 -3.53
N SER A 122 9.65 -3.16 -2.21
CA SER A 122 10.81 -3.30 -1.35
C SER A 122 11.16 -4.72 -0.87
N ILE A 123 10.65 -5.75 -1.54
CA ILE A 123 11.01 -7.13 -1.22
C ILE A 123 12.17 -7.57 -2.11
N ARG A 124 13.38 -7.69 -1.53
CA ARG A 124 14.57 -8.25 -2.20
C ARG A 124 14.68 -9.74 -1.89
N GLU A 125 15.68 -10.40 -2.49
CA GLU A 125 15.95 -11.82 -2.23
C GLU A 125 16.22 -12.10 -0.73
N SER A 126 16.95 -11.23 -0.04
CA SER A 126 17.22 -11.33 1.41
C SER A 126 15.96 -11.21 2.27
N GLU A 127 14.91 -10.57 1.76
CA GLU A 127 13.60 -10.42 2.43
C GLU A 127 12.54 -11.40 1.92
N GLY A 128 12.94 -12.53 1.31
CA GLY A 128 12.00 -13.58 0.90
C GLY A 128 11.12 -14.12 2.04
N TRP A 129 11.57 -13.96 3.30
CA TRP A 129 10.80 -14.24 4.51
C TRP A 129 9.47 -13.45 4.59
N ALA A 130 9.35 -12.31 3.90
CA ALA A 130 8.14 -11.51 3.87
C ALA A 130 6.97 -12.28 3.25
N PHE A 131 7.21 -13.09 2.22
CA PHE A 131 6.16 -13.88 1.57
C PHE A 131 5.56 -14.95 2.49
N GLU A 132 6.37 -15.53 3.38
CA GLU A 132 5.88 -16.46 4.39
C GLU A 132 4.92 -15.78 5.36
N ILE A 133 5.26 -14.56 5.83
CA ILE A 133 4.37 -13.77 6.66
C ILE A 133 3.09 -13.41 5.92
N LEU A 134 3.20 -12.91 4.69
CA LEU A 134 2.03 -12.56 3.89
C LEU A 134 1.08 -13.76 3.77
N HIS A 135 1.63 -14.95 3.51
CA HIS A 135 0.87 -16.19 3.46
C HIS A 135 0.21 -16.53 4.81
N GLU A 136 0.94 -16.44 5.92
CA GLU A 136 0.40 -16.65 7.28
C GLU A 136 -0.76 -15.70 7.60
N LEU A 137 -0.68 -14.46 7.13
CA LEU A 137 -1.70 -13.43 7.33
C LEU A 137 -2.89 -13.55 6.35
N GLY A 138 -2.90 -14.56 5.48
CA GLY A 138 -4.01 -14.83 4.58
C GLY A 138 -3.95 -14.09 3.24
N ILE A 139 -2.86 -13.38 2.94
CA ILE A 139 -2.65 -12.79 1.62
C ILE A 139 -2.49 -13.89 0.58
N ARG A 140 -3.24 -13.76 -0.52
CA ARG A 140 -3.27 -14.70 -1.65
C ARG A 140 -2.66 -14.12 -2.92
N MET A 141 -2.58 -12.80 -3.00
CA MET A 141 -2.06 -12.09 -4.18
C MET A 141 -1.06 -11.05 -3.72
N ASP A 142 0.16 -11.18 -4.20
CA ASP A 142 1.22 -10.20 -4.02
C ASP A 142 1.50 -9.48 -5.35
N SER A 143 1.76 -8.17 -5.28
CA SER A 143 2.19 -7.35 -6.41
C SER A 143 3.44 -6.53 -6.09
N SER A 144 4.38 -7.13 -5.35
CA SER A 144 5.56 -6.44 -4.79
C SER A 144 6.86 -6.72 -5.53
N VAL A 145 6.95 -7.82 -6.28
CA VAL A 145 8.18 -8.20 -6.98
C VAL A 145 8.36 -7.34 -8.23
N PHE A 146 9.49 -6.63 -8.30
CA PHE A 146 9.92 -5.89 -9.47
C PHE A 146 11.11 -6.62 -10.13
N PRO A 147 10.88 -7.50 -11.13
CA PRO A 147 11.90 -8.40 -11.67
C PRO A 147 12.78 -7.72 -12.72
N VAL A 148 13.24 -6.50 -12.44
CA VAL A 148 14.13 -5.73 -13.32
C VAL A 148 15.41 -5.42 -12.58
N PHE A 149 16.56 -5.75 -13.18
CA PHE A 149 17.86 -5.30 -12.69
C PHE A 149 17.91 -3.78 -12.76
N LEU A 150 17.63 -3.10 -11.64
CA LEU A 150 17.79 -1.67 -11.46
C LEU A 150 19.29 -1.35 -11.44
N ARG A 151 19.91 -1.34 -12.63
CA ARG A 151 21.19 -0.68 -12.80
C ARG A 151 20.92 0.83 -12.82
N CYS A 152 20.89 1.41 -11.63
CA CYS A 152 20.99 2.85 -11.40
C CYS A 152 19.86 3.70 -12.02
N LEU A 153 18.74 3.89 -11.30
CA LEU A 153 17.79 4.99 -11.60
C LEU A 153 17.57 5.98 -10.45
N ALA A 154 18.24 5.83 -9.30
CA ALA A 154 18.10 6.80 -8.21
C ALA A 154 19.28 6.82 -7.21
N GLY A 155 20.48 6.39 -7.61
CA GLY A 155 21.64 6.36 -6.69
C GLY A 155 21.58 5.26 -5.61
N TRP A 156 20.54 4.43 -5.60
CA TRP A 156 20.45 3.23 -4.78
C TRP A 156 21.20 2.09 -5.44
N ASN A 157 22.30 1.64 -4.82
CA ASN A 157 22.92 0.38 -5.16
C ASN A 157 22.06 -0.75 -4.59
N ILE A 158 21.16 -1.27 -5.42
CA ILE A 158 20.43 -2.51 -5.15
C ILE A 158 21.31 -3.68 -5.59
N THR A 159 22.50 -3.77 -5.01
CA THR A 159 23.39 -4.93 -5.15
C THR A 159 24.11 -5.11 -3.82
N GLU A 160 23.47 -5.85 -2.92
CA GLU A 160 24.01 -6.92 -2.07
C GLU A 160 22.93 -7.38 -1.07
#